data_AF-A0A1V4I9J8-F1
#
_entry.id   AF-A0A1V4I9J8-F1
#
_cell.length_a   1.000
_cell.length_b   1.000
_cell.length_c   1.000
_cell.angle_alpha   90.00
_cell.angle_beta   90.00
_cell.angle_gamma   90.00
#
_symmetry.space_group_name_H-M   'P 1'
#
loop_
_entity.id
_entity.type
_entity.pdbx_description
1 polymer ?
#
loop_
_entity_poly.entity_id
_entity_poly.type
_entity_poly.pdbx_seq_one_letter_code
_entity_poly.pdbx_strand_id
1 'polypeptide(L)'
;MMEYGWRFNIPSNDNFPHAPWWNYNEEANKIESVGITAEFSAFILEYVDSQAEVYQTALNFARKLIDKMMKDDNHGDMGVGGYIALVEAITKLGLKGFDYDAMAKRLSLLVTEGIEHDVSKWKYYGYRPSNYIQSPKSTYYTANSNIVDIELEYLIDTKPEKDV
;
A
#
# COMPACT_ATOMS: atom_id res chain seq x y z
N MET A 1 -11.30 -16.47 6.83
CA MET A 1 -10.21 -15.51 6.56
C MET A 1 -8.99 -15.96 7.34
N MET A 2 -7.77 -15.79 6.81
CA MET A 2 -6.56 -16.22 7.52
C MET A 2 -6.25 -15.25 8.66
N GLU A 3 -5.38 -15.62 9.59
CA GLU A 3 -4.98 -14.75 10.71
C GLU A 3 -4.38 -13.42 10.25
N TYR A 4 -3.69 -13.44 9.10
CA TYR A 4 -3.05 -12.30 8.44
C TYR A 4 -3.94 -11.59 7.41
N GLY A 5 -5.18 -12.04 7.19
CA GLY A 5 -6.16 -11.37 6.31
C GLY A 5 -6.47 -12.12 5.01
N TRP A 6 -6.62 -11.36 3.92
CA TRP A 6 -6.90 -11.87 2.58
C TRP A 6 -5.61 -12.32 1.92
N ARG A 7 -5.61 -13.51 1.31
CA ARG A 7 -4.43 -14.05 0.66
C ARG A 7 -4.05 -13.25 -0.58
N PHE A 8 -2.76 -13.03 -0.76
CA PHE A 8 -2.16 -12.51 -1.99
C PHE A 8 -2.17 -13.56 -3.11
N ASN A 9 -1.85 -14.82 -2.79
CA ASN A 9 -1.93 -15.96 -3.71
C ASN A 9 -2.61 -17.17 -3.06
N ILE A 10 -3.19 -18.05 -3.89
CA ILE A 10 -3.87 -19.27 -3.48
C ILE A 10 -3.28 -20.49 -4.20
N PRO A 11 -3.41 -21.72 -3.68
CA PRO A 11 -2.80 -22.91 -4.29
C PRO A 11 -3.16 -23.12 -5.76
N SER A 12 -4.35 -22.67 -6.20
CA SER A 12 -4.76 -22.82 -7.59
C SER A 12 -4.11 -21.84 -8.55
N ASN A 13 -3.39 -20.80 -8.08
CA ASN A 13 -2.60 -19.93 -8.96
C ASN A 13 -1.63 -20.75 -9.82
N ASP A 14 -1.00 -21.78 -9.24
CA ASP A 14 -0.01 -22.64 -9.89
C ASP A 14 -0.56 -23.42 -11.09
N ASN A 15 -1.89 -23.53 -11.21
CA ASN A 15 -2.56 -24.27 -12.28
C ASN A 15 -2.83 -23.42 -13.53
N PHE A 16 -2.50 -22.13 -13.53
CA PHE A 16 -2.75 -21.21 -14.64
C PHE A 16 -1.49 -20.40 -15.00
N PRO A 17 -1.35 -19.88 -16.23
CA PRO A 17 -0.27 -18.95 -16.54
C PRO A 17 -0.33 -17.71 -15.65
N HIS A 18 0.76 -17.41 -14.96
CA HIS A 18 0.89 -16.26 -14.06
C HIS A 18 2.35 -15.77 -14.04
N ALA A 19 2.57 -14.57 -13.50
CA ALA A 19 3.92 -14.05 -13.32
C ALA A 19 4.68 -14.85 -12.24
N PRO A 20 6.01 -15.05 -12.33
CA PRO A 20 6.73 -15.93 -11.41
C PRO A 20 6.59 -15.59 -9.90
N TRP A 21 6.31 -14.33 -9.57
CA TRP A 21 6.08 -13.88 -8.19
C TRP A 21 4.67 -14.18 -7.66
N TRP A 22 3.81 -14.80 -8.46
CA TRP A 22 2.46 -15.26 -8.07
C TRP A 22 2.36 -16.78 -7.88
N ASN A 23 3.49 -17.50 -7.92
CA ASN A 23 3.53 -18.89 -7.46
C ASN A 23 3.04 -18.95 -6.01
N TYR A 24 2.22 -19.95 -5.69
CA TYR A 24 1.68 -20.09 -4.34
C TYR A 24 2.80 -20.27 -3.32
N ASN A 25 2.78 -19.41 -2.30
CA ASN A 25 3.70 -19.48 -1.18
C ASN A 25 3.02 -18.93 0.07
N GLU A 26 2.74 -19.82 1.02
CA GLU A 26 2.04 -19.46 2.26
C GLU A 26 2.86 -18.54 3.17
N GLU A 27 4.19 -18.62 3.13
CA GLU A 27 5.05 -17.70 3.89
C GLU A 27 5.05 -16.31 3.25
N ALA A 28 5.10 -16.23 1.92
CA ALA A 28 4.97 -14.96 1.20
C ALA A 28 3.63 -14.29 1.49
N ASN A 29 2.54 -15.08 1.59
CA ASN A 29 1.23 -14.56 1.96
C ASN A 29 1.23 -13.81 3.30
N LYS A 30 2.08 -14.14 4.28
CA LYS A 30 2.11 -13.42 5.56
C LYS A 30 2.60 -11.98 5.42
N ILE A 31 3.26 -11.66 4.31
CA ILE A 31 3.86 -10.36 4.01
C ILE A 31 3.08 -9.68 2.89
N GLU A 32 2.92 -10.35 1.74
CA GLU A 32 2.29 -9.76 0.54
C GLU A 32 0.77 -9.53 0.69
N SER A 33 0.14 -10.16 1.67
CA SER A 33 -1.29 -9.95 1.97
C SER A 33 -1.57 -8.60 2.62
N VAL A 34 -0.54 -7.87 3.08
CA VAL A 34 -0.72 -6.59 3.80
C VAL A 34 -1.47 -5.58 2.94
N GLY A 35 -1.03 -5.36 1.70
CA GLY A 35 -1.64 -4.38 0.80
C GLY A 35 -3.12 -4.66 0.56
N ILE A 36 -3.43 -5.87 0.09
CA ILE A 36 -4.81 -6.28 -0.22
C ILE A 36 -5.72 -6.26 1.01
N THR A 37 -5.22 -6.68 2.18
CA THR A 37 -5.99 -6.66 3.43
C THR A 37 -6.25 -5.24 3.90
N ALA A 38 -5.27 -4.34 3.76
CA ALA A 38 -5.40 -2.94 4.14
C ALA A 38 -6.41 -2.20 3.25
N GLU A 39 -6.32 -2.36 1.93
CA GLU A 39 -7.25 -1.74 0.97
C GLU A 39 -8.68 -2.25 1.13
N PHE A 40 -8.88 -3.56 1.28
CA PHE A 40 -10.22 -4.09 1.55
C PHE A 40 -10.76 -3.64 2.90
N SER A 41 -9.92 -3.58 3.93
CA SER A 41 -10.35 -3.06 5.23
C SER A 41 -10.77 -1.59 5.12
N ALA A 42 -10.00 -0.75 4.41
CA ALA A 42 -10.34 0.64 4.15
C ALA A 42 -11.71 0.75 3.44
N PHE A 43 -11.90 0.00 2.35
CA PHE A 43 -13.14 -0.02 1.60
C PHE A 43 -14.34 -0.44 2.47
N ILE A 44 -14.20 -1.54 3.22
CA ILE A 44 -15.28 -2.04 4.08
C ILE A 44 -15.63 -1.01 5.17
N LEU A 45 -14.62 -0.40 5.80
CA LEU A 45 -14.82 0.60 6.84
C LEU A 45 -15.53 1.86 6.34
N GLU A 46 -15.30 2.27 5.09
CA GLU A 46 -15.94 3.45 4.50
C GLU A 46 -17.36 3.22 4.02
N TYR A 47 -17.66 2.02 3.50
CA TYR A 47 -18.87 1.81 2.70
C TYR A 47 -19.83 0.75 3.26
N VAL A 48 -19.44 -0.03 4.26
CA VAL A 48 -20.30 -1.05 4.87
C VAL A 48 -20.86 -0.57 6.20
N ASP A 49 -22.09 -0.98 6.51
CA ASP A 49 -22.73 -0.69 7.79
C ASP A 49 -21.85 -1.18 8.97
N SER A 50 -21.58 -0.28 9.90
CA SER A 50 -20.84 -0.56 11.14
C SER A 50 -21.37 -1.73 11.97
N GLN A 51 -22.66 -2.07 11.84
CA GLN A 51 -23.29 -3.18 12.55
C GLN A 51 -23.08 -4.53 11.84
N ALA A 52 -22.57 -4.54 10.61
CA ALA A 52 -22.30 -5.77 9.89
C ALA A 52 -21.07 -6.49 10.47
N GLU A 53 -21.12 -7.82 10.51
CA GLU A 53 -20.01 -8.66 10.99
C GLU A 53 -18.71 -8.42 10.19
N VAL A 54 -18.83 -8.20 8.88
CA VAL A 54 -17.69 -7.92 8.01
C VAL A 54 -17.02 -6.59 8.34
N TYR A 55 -17.77 -5.59 8.82
CA TYR A 55 -17.20 -4.33 9.29
C TYR A 55 -16.33 -4.55 10.53
N GLN A 56 -16.84 -5.30 11.51
CA GLN A 56 -16.09 -5.62 12.72
C GLN A 56 -14.82 -6.44 12.41
N THR A 57 -14.91 -7.32 11.41
CA THR A 57 -13.75 -8.06 10.88
C THR A 57 -12.72 -7.10 10.27
N ALA A 58 -13.13 -6.19 9.39
CA ALA A 58 -12.25 -5.18 8.80
C ALA A 58 -11.62 -4.26 9.85
N LEU A 59 -12.38 -3.84 10.87
CA LEU A 59 -11.86 -3.01 11.97
C LEU A 59 -10.80 -3.74 12.79
N ASN A 60 -10.96 -5.05 13.00
CA ASN A 60 -9.96 -5.86 13.68
C ASN A 60 -8.68 -6.01 12.84
N PHE A 61 -8.80 -6.20 11.52
CA PHE A 61 -7.64 -6.20 10.63
C PHE A 61 -6.96 -4.84 10.56
N ALA A 62 -7.72 -3.75 10.51
CA ALA A 62 -7.17 -2.40 10.56
C ALA A 62 -6.26 -2.20 11.78
N ARG A 63 -6.72 -2.60 12.97
CA ARG A 63 -5.91 -2.53 14.20
C ARG A 63 -4.62 -3.36 14.12
N LYS A 64 -4.72 -4.61 13.66
CA LYS A 64 -3.55 -5.50 13.50
C LYS A 64 -2.55 -4.96 12.49
N LEU A 65 -3.04 -4.44 11.37
CA LEU A 65 -2.22 -3.90 10.30
C LEU A 65 -1.53 -2.60 10.70
N ILE A 66 -2.21 -1.71 11.43
CA ILE A 66 -1.56 -0.53 12.01
C ILE A 66 -0.50 -0.95 13.02
N ASP A 67 -0.78 -1.89 13.92
CA ASP A 67 0.24 -2.38 14.86
C ASP A 67 1.47 -2.95 14.14
N LYS A 68 1.25 -3.72 13.06
CA LYS A 68 2.32 -4.23 12.19
C LYS A 68 3.10 -3.10 11.51
N MET A 69 2.42 -2.08 10.96
CA MET A 69 3.05 -0.92 10.32
C MET A 69 4.00 -0.18 11.29
N MET A 70 3.63 -0.14 12.57
CA MET A 70 4.39 0.56 13.60
C MET A 70 5.61 -0.22 14.10
N LYS A 71 5.62 -1.55 13.99
CA LYS A 71 6.64 -2.42 14.61
C LYS A 71 7.60 -3.08 13.64
N ASP A 72 7.14 -3.38 12.44
CA ASP A 72 7.89 -4.13 11.44
C ASP A 72 8.47 -3.19 10.39
N ASP A 73 9.54 -3.63 9.71
CA ASP A 73 10.11 -2.93 8.55
C ASP A 73 9.79 -3.63 7.22
N ASN A 74 9.20 -4.83 7.26
CA ASN A 74 8.79 -5.57 6.06
C ASN A 74 7.26 -5.59 5.92
N HIS A 75 6.79 -4.96 4.86
CA HIS A 75 5.37 -4.75 4.57
C HIS A 75 4.91 -5.36 3.24
N GLY A 76 5.82 -6.04 2.52
CA GLY A 76 5.54 -6.52 1.17
C GLY A 76 5.44 -5.38 0.16
N ASP A 77 5.36 -5.78 -1.10
CA ASP A 77 5.42 -4.90 -2.26
C ASP A 77 4.25 -3.90 -2.26
N MET A 78 3.04 -4.39 -1.98
CA MET A 78 1.81 -3.57 -1.98
C MET A 78 1.48 -2.96 -0.62
N GLY A 79 2.30 -3.18 0.41
CA GLY A 79 1.97 -2.82 1.78
C GLY A 79 1.83 -1.33 2.01
N VAL A 80 2.79 -0.54 1.53
CA VAL A 80 2.81 0.93 1.73
C VAL A 80 1.59 1.59 1.09
N GLY A 81 1.23 1.20 -0.14
CA GLY A 81 0.03 1.69 -0.83
C GLY A 81 -1.25 1.35 -0.05
N GLY A 82 -1.37 0.11 0.43
CA GLY A 82 -2.50 -0.29 1.25
C GLY A 82 -2.59 0.45 2.58
N TYR A 83 -1.46 0.75 3.22
CA TYR A 83 -1.44 1.57 4.44
C TYR A 83 -1.89 3.00 4.20
N ILE A 84 -1.58 3.60 3.04
CA ILE A 84 -2.12 4.92 2.66
C ILE A 84 -3.64 4.89 2.67
N ALA A 85 -4.24 3.95 1.92
CA ALA A 85 -5.70 3.82 1.86
C ALA A 85 -6.33 3.60 3.25
N LEU A 86 -5.71 2.74 4.07
CA LEU A 86 -6.20 2.42 5.41
C LEU A 86 -6.11 3.60 6.39
N VAL A 87 -4.97 4.30 6.43
CA VAL A 87 -4.79 5.46 7.32
C VAL A 87 -5.70 6.61 6.91
N GLU A 88 -5.89 6.84 5.60
CA GLU A 88 -6.85 7.81 5.09
C GLU A 88 -8.28 7.48 5.55
N ALA A 89 -8.73 6.24 5.39
CA ALA A 89 -10.04 5.79 5.84
C ALA A 89 -10.22 5.95 7.37
N ILE A 90 -9.25 5.49 8.17
CA ILE A 90 -9.28 5.61 9.64
C ILE A 90 -9.40 7.07 10.07
N THR A 91 -8.62 7.96 9.43
CA THR A 91 -8.59 9.39 9.76
C THR A 91 -9.89 10.07 9.35
N LYS A 92 -10.36 9.81 8.12
CA LYS A 92 -11.63 10.33 7.56
C LYS A 92 -12.83 9.98 8.44
N LEU A 93 -12.88 8.75 8.94
CA LEU A 93 -13.97 8.24 9.78
C LEU A 93 -13.83 8.61 11.26
N GLY A 94 -12.68 9.15 11.69
CA GLY A 94 -12.43 9.51 13.08
C GLY A 94 -12.48 8.31 14.04
N LEU A 95 -12.03 7.13 13.58
CA LEU A 95 -12.11 5.88 14.35
C LEU A 95 -11.27 5.97 15.63
N LYS A 96 -11.83 5.50 16.75
CA LYS A 96 -11.17 5.58 18.07
C LYS A 96 -10.13 4.47 18.24
N GLY A 97 -9.13 4.75 19.09
CA GLY A 97 -8.09 3.79 19.46
C GLY A 97 -6.87 3.79 18.55
N PHE A 98 -6.69 4.83 17.74
CA PHE A 98 -5.53 5.02 16.86
C PHE A 98 -4.79 6.31 17.23
N ASP A 99 -3.47 6.27 17.19
CA ASP A 99 -2.60 7.45 17.34
C ASP A 99 -2.33 8.04 15.95
N TYR A 100 -3.10 9.07 15.58
CA TYR A 100 -3.04 9.65 14.24
C TYR A 100 -1.66 10.27 13.93
N ASP A 101 -1.02 10.90 14.91
CA ASP A 101 0.27 11.56 14.72
C ASP A 101 1.38 10.52 14.52
N ALA A 102 1.38 9.46 15.34
CA ALA A 102 2.34 8.36 15.21
C ALA A 102 2.19 7.62 13.86
N MET A 103 0.94 7.33 13.45
CA MET A 103 0.66 6.70 12.16
C MET A 103 1.11 7.56 10.99
N ALA A 104 0.76 8.85 10.98
CA ALA A 104 1.14 9.77 9.91
C ALA A 104 2.67 9.88 9.78
N LYS A 105 3.37 9.96 10.91
CA LYS A 105 4.84 10.01 10.94
C LYS A 105 5.47 8.72 10.40
N ARG A 106 5.02 7.54 10.86
CA ARG A 106 5.57 6.26 10.40
C ARG A 106 5.28 6.06 8.92
N LEU A 107 4.06 6.31 8.48
CA LEU A 107 3.68 6.12 7.08
C LEU A 107 4.44 7.07 6.13
N SER A 108 4.68 8.31 6.54
CA SER A 108 5.51 9.24 5.74
C SER A 108 6.94 8.73 5.54
N LEU A 109 7.51 8.04 6.52
CA LEU A 109 8.83 7.41 6.39
C LEU A 109 8.77 6.23 5.42
N LEU A 110 7.80 5.34 5.58
CA LEU A 110 7.61 4.19 4.71
C LEU A 110 7.40 4.59 3.24
N VAL A 111 6.65 5.67 2.97
CA VAL A 111 6.50 6.21 1.61
C VAL A 111 7.84 6.67 1.05
N THR A 112 8.62 7.41 1.84
CA THR A 112 9.93 7.93 1.41
C THR A 112 10.93 6.81 1.12
N GLU A 113 10.93 5.77 1.96
CA GLU A 113 11.78 4.59 1.83
C GLU A 113 11.33 3.65 0.70
N GLY A 114 10.02 3.59 0.42
CA GLY A 114 9.45 2.75 -0.64
C GLY A 114 9.71 3.28 -2.06
N ILE A 115 10.05 4.56 -2.22
CA ILE A 115 10.39 5.14 -3.52
C ILE A 115 11.77 4.64 -3.97
N GLU A 116 11.88 4.16 -5.21
CA GLU A 116 13.18 3.89 -5.84
C GLU A 116 13.84 5.22 -6.24
N HIS A 117 14.97 5.55 -5.60
CA HIS A 117 15.70 6.80 -5.85
C HIS A 117 16.73 6.68 -6.98
N ASP A 118 17.09 5.45 -7.39
CA ASP A 118 17.96 5.24 -8.55
C ASP A 118 17.13 5.26 -9.85
N VAL A 119 17.14 6.42 -10.51
CA VAL A 119 16.45 6.69 -11.78
C VAL A 119 16.80 5.66 -12.86
N SER A 120 18.01 5.09 -12.86
CA SER A 120 18.42 4.11 -13.87
C SER A 120 17.60 2.81 -13.82
N LYS A 121 16.94 2.55 -12.68
CA LYS A 121 16.07 1.39 -12.46
C LYS A 121 14.62 1.65 -12.80
N TRP A 122 14.19 2.89 -13.04
CA TRP A 122 12.79 3.23 -13.35
C TRP A 122 12.26 2.64 -14.66
N LYS A 123 13.13 2.07 -15.49
CA LYS A 123 12.77 1.26 -16.66
C LYS A 123 12.30 -0.16 -16.32
N TYR A 124 12.52 -0.62 -15.09
CA TYR A 124 12.08 -1.90 -14.58
C TYR A 124 10.86 -1.73 -13.68
N TYR A 125 10.21 -2.84 -13.34
CA TYR A 125 9.13 -2.83 -12.35
C TYR A 125 9.66 -2.35 -10.99
N GLY A 126 8.98 -1.38 -10.40
CA GLY A 126 9.33 -0.77 -9.12
C GLY A 126 8.42 0.40 -8.78
N TYR A 127 8.63 0.99 -7.61
CA TYR A 127 7.80 2.07 -7.08
C TYR A 127 8.48 3.42 -7.30
N ARG A 128 7.87 4.23 -8.16
CA ARG A 128 8.27 5.61 -8.41
C ARG A 128 7.43 6.56 -7.55
N PRO A 129 7.82 7.85 -7.42
CA PRO A 129 7.08 8.79 -6.58
C PRO A 129 5.56 8.84 -6.89
N SER A 130 5.17 8.79 -8.15
CA SER A 130 3.77 8.82 -8.62
C SER A 130 2.92 7.64 -8.15
N ASN A 131 3.53 6.52 -7.73
CA ASN A 131 2.82 5.40 -7.11
C ASN A 131 2.22 5.76 -5.75
N TYR A 132 2.82 6.71 -5.01
CA TYR A 132 2.37 7.13 -3.68
C TYR A 132 1.90 8.60 -3.63
N ILE A 133 2.31 9.43 -4.60
CA ILE A 133 2.13 10.88 -4.60
C ILE A 133 1.40 11.29 -5.88
N GLN A 134 0.06 11.32 -5.80
CA GLN A 134 -0.80 11.62 -6.96
C GLN A 134 -1.13 13.12 -7.11
N SER A 135 -0.72 13.96 -6.16
CA SER A 135 -1.03 15.38 -6.15
C SER A 135 0.01 16.16 -5.34
N PRO A 136 0.32 17.42 -5.70
CA PRO A 136 1.13 18.31 -4.85
C PRO A 136 0.46 18.64 -3.49
N LYS A 137 -0.83 18.31 -3.33
CA LYS A 137 -1.54 18.40 -2.05
C LYS A 137 -1.38 17.16 -1.17
N SER A 138 -0.71 16.12 -1.65
CA SER A 138 -0.42 14.92 -0.86
C SER A 138 0.42 15.29 0.35
N THR A 139 0.08 14.73 1.51
CA THR A 139 0.86 14.87 2.76
C THR A 139 2.31 14.41 2.58
N TYR A 140 2.58 13.51 1.63
CA TYR A 140 3.92 12.97 1.36
C TYR A 140 4.74 13.82 0.38
N TYR A 141 4.13 14.83 -0.27
CA TYR A 141 4.79 15.61 -1.32
C TYR A 141 5.98 16.41 -0.79
N THR A 142 5.82 17.17 0.30
CA THR A 142 6.87 18.09 0.79
C THR A 142 8.19 17.37 1.04
N ALA A 143 8.15 16.19 1.68
CA ALA A 143 9.35 15.40 1.99
C ALA A 143 10.00 14.77 0.75
N ASN A 144 9.25 14.58 -0.34
CA ASN A 144 9.67 13.87 -1.54
C ASN A 144 9.68 14.77 -2.80
N SER A 145 9.54 16.09 -2.63
CA SER A 145 9.35 17.05 -3.73
C SER A 145 10.48 16.97 -4.77
N ASN A 146 11.74 16.86 -4.32
CA ASN A 146 12.88 16.73 -5.21
C ASN A 146 12.80 15.49 -6.13
N ILE A 147 12.49 14.31 -5.58
CA ILE A 147 12.41 13.08 -6.38
C ILE A 147 11.16 13.06 -7.27
N VAL A 148 10.07 13.71 -6.83
CA VAL A 148 8.87 13.93 -7.68
C VAL A 148 9.22 14.79 -8.89
N ASP A 149 9.94 15.90 -8.72
CA ASP A 149 10.35 16.77 -9.83
C ASP A 149 11.22 16.00 -10.85
N ILE A 150 12.15 15.16 -10.36
CA ILE A 150 12.96 14.27 -11.20
C ILE A 150 12.09 13.27 -11.97
N GLU A 151 11.05 12.70 -11.35
CA GLU A 151 10.12 11.79 -12.04
C GLU A 151 9.33 12.51 -13.14
N LEU A 152 8.90 13.75 -12.91
CA LEU A 152 8.20 14.52 -13.92
C LEU A 152 9.06 14.76 -15.16
N GLU A 153 10.35 15.10 -14.99
CA GLU A 153 11.30 15.22 -16.09
C GLU A 153 11.49 13.88 -16.82
N TYR A 154 11.71 12.79 -16.06
CA TYR A 154 11.84 11.45 -16.63
C TYR A 154 10.60 11.02 -17.44
N LEU A 155 9.38 11.30 -16.96
CA LEU A 155 8.15 10.97 -17.67
C LEU A 155 8.02 11.77 -18.96
N ILE A 156 8.44 13.04 -18.98
CA ILE A 156 8.48 13.86 -20.20
C ILE A 156 9.47 13.26 -21.21
N ASP A 157 10.64 12.83 -20.75
CA ASP A 157 11.72 12.32 -21.61
C ASP A 157 11.41 10.91 -22.15
N THR A 158 10.70 10.09 -21.38
CA THR A 158 10.43 8.68 -21.70
C THR A 158 9.02 8.41 -22.24
N LYS A 159 8.16 9.43 -22.35
CA LYS A 159 6.80 9.26 -22.89
C LYS A 159 6.85 8.63 -24.29
N PRO A 160 5.93 7.70 -24.62
CA PRO A 160 5.83 7.19 -25.98
C PRO A 160 5.56 8.33 -26.98
N GLU A 161 6.33 8.39 -28.07
CA GLU A 161 6.11 9.39 -29.13
C GLU A 161 4.90 9.06 -30.02
N LYS A 162 4.40 7.82 -29.92
CA LYS A 162 3.28 7.29 -30.68
C LYS A 162 2.39 6.49 -29.74
N ASP A 163 1.09 6.53 -29.97
CA ASP A 163 0.15 5.64 -29.29
C ASP A 163 0.50 4.19 -29.63
N VAL A 164 0.57 3.34 -28.60
CA VAL A 164 0.84 1.90 -28.68
C VAL A 164 -0.47 1.14 -28.79
#